data_AF-A0A7M3WUL1-F1
#
_entry.id   AF-A0A7M3WUL1-F1
#
_cell.length_a   1.000
_cell.length_b   1.000
_cell.length_c   1.000
_cell.angle_alpha   90.00
_cell.angle_beta   90.00
_cell.angle_gamma   90.00
#
_symmetry.space_group_name_H-M   'P 1'
#
loop_
_entity.id
_entity.type
_entity.pdbx_description
1 polymer ?
#
loop_
_entity_poly.entity_id
_entity_poly.type
_entity_poly.pdbx_seq_one_letter_code
_entity_poly.pdbx_strand_id
1 'polypeptide(L)'
;EGAAAYGQFEDWDTANYSRVHEVELILELTSRYDGMENSCEDGNDEDSCSDIPAECYRSATGRCHDWRVGHGLVDVDAAMALARTLHLLRDPDLDGFVDYPEFTVWDAAEISDVMLTEKTIPVNTDRVRHQWKGDWNHFNNGAGGVFGVYTTNDAHHMFIPNGTTTLEAYFSPTEYDLDTGQVGALQLRIDMGEDGTDDEGVGQRESDTWIYTIEVDPADWGTWTEFDIEGQAVTVWGAVQDSEFFESSVPYTVDVVLTLDLSEARDIAFDQRPGSYSDLDPTLPSSSYTSDMDGQLTFTRGVFDQAAVAALADGLIEEVTSEEEQGFFGALASLITTYTGSSFVALMLIILLALGVSTLVRNARIDTPILLTKDTEPLDAVLED
;
A
#
# COMPACT_ATOMS: atom_id res chain seq x y z
N GLU A 1 27.82 15.30 16.32
CA GLU A 1 28.42 14.33 15.37
C GLU A 1 27.84 12.97 15.66
N GLY A 2 26.69 12.67 15.06
CA GLY A 2 25.96 11.41 15.21
C GLY A 2 25.38 11.09 13.85
N ALA A 3 26.20 10.50 12.99
CA ALA A 3 25.84 10.21 11.62
C ALA A 3 24.97 8.94 11.60
N ALA A 4 23.65 9.11 11.67
CA ALA A 4 22.73 8.18 11.03
C ALA A 4 22.68 8.50 9.53
N ALA A 5 23.83 8.49 8.88
CA ALA A 5 23.90 8.49 7.43
C ALA A 5 23.69 7.06 6.99
N TYR A 6 22.43 6.64 6.82
CA TYR A 6 22.13 5.80 5.67
C TYR A 6 22.40 6.68 4.45
N GLY A 7 23.68 6.81 4.10
CA GLY A 7 24.00 7.09 2.72
C GLY A 7 23.36 5.95 1.96
N GLN A 8 22.35 6.26 1.15
CA GLN A 8 22.01 5.40 0.02
C GLN A 8 23.35 4.92 -0.54
N PHE A 9 23.54 3.61 -0.65
CA PHE A 9 24.79 3.08 -1.18
C PHE A 9 25.14 3.87 -2.43
N GLU A 10 26.38 4.37 -2.56
CA GLU A 10 26.72 5.26 -3.68
C GLU A 10 26.48 4.62 -5.06
N ASP A 11 26.28 3.30 -5.09
CA ASP A 11 25.96 2.46 -6.24
C ASP A 11 24.46 2.03 -6.32
N TRP A 12 23.55 2.69 -5.59
CA TRP A 12 22.12 2.33 -5.55
C TRP A 12 21.43 2.34 -6.93
N ASP A 13 22.00 3.03 -7.92
CA ASP A 13 21.51 3.09 -9.29
C ASP A 13 22.03 1.94 -10.18
N THR A 14 23.05 1.20 -9.73
CA THR A 14 23.85 0.30 -10.58
C THR A 14 24.09 -1.09 -9.99
N ALA A 15 24.10 -1.25 -8.67
CA ALA A 15 24.36 -2.52 -8.01
C ALA A 15 23.08 -3.29 -7.68
N ASN A 16 23.01 -4.56 -8.11
CA ASN A 16 21.81 -5.40 -7.98
C ASN A 16 21.32 -5.62 -6.53
N TYR A 17 22.18 -5.46 -5.52
CA TYR A 17 21.82 -5.68 -4.11
C TYR A 17 21.41 -4.41 -3.38
N SER A 18 21.72 -3.23 -3.93
CA SER A 18 21.37 -1.92 -3.37
C SER A 18 20.40 -1.14 -4.26
N ARG A 19 19.94 -1.76 -5.36
CA ARG A 19 18.98 -1.17 -6.29
C ARG A 19 17.65 -0.90 -5.59
N VAL A 20 17.25 0.36 -5.58
CA VAL A 20 15.92 0.78 -5.14
C VAL A 20 14.88 0.18 -6.08
N HIS A 21 13.96 -0.60 -5.51
CA HIS A 21 12.86 -1.18 -6.27
C HIS A 21 11.77 -0.13 -6.50
N GLU A 22 11.01 -0.27 -7.58
CA GLU A 22 9.91 0.67 -7.91
C GLU A 22 8.90 0.77 -6.77
N VAL A 23 8.62 -0.35 -6.07
CA VAL A 23 7.75 -0.36 -4.90
C VAL A 23 8.30 0.50 -3.77
N GLU A 24 9.60 0.46 -3.48
CA GLU A 24 10.23 1.26 -2.42
C GLU A 24 10.13 2.75 -2.75
N LEU A 25 10.38 3.12 -4.01
CA LEU A 25 10.27 4.50 -4.48
C LEU A 25 8.81 5.00 -4.47
N ILE A 26 7.84 4.17 -4.86
CA ILE A 26 6.41 4.52 -4.79
C ILE A 26 6.01 4.78 -3.34
N LEU A 27 6.39 3.90 -2.41
CA LEU A 27 6.09 4.07 -0.99
C LEU A 27 6.75 5.34 -0.44
N GLU A 28 8.02 5.59 -0.76
CA GLU A 28 8.73 6.82 -0.34
C GLU A 28 8.06 8.09 -0.86
N LEU A 29 7.70 8.14 -2.14
CA LEU A 29 7.11 9.32 -2.77
C LEU A 29 5.69 9.64 -2.27
N THR A 30 5.00 8.65 -1.73
CA THR A 30 3.60 8.75 -1.29
C THR A 30 3.45 8.76 0.22
N SER A 31 4.53 8.52 0.97
CA SER A 31 4.47 8.58 2.44
C SER A 31 4.23 9.99 2.98
N ARG A 32 3.48 10.07 4.08
CA ARG A 32 3.18 11.27 4.85
C ARG A 32 3.98 11.27 6.14
N TYR A 33 4.95 12.18 6.20
CA TYR A 33 5.80 12.37 7.38
C TYR A 33 5.19 13.32 8.41
N ASP A 34 4.45 14.33 7.94
CA ASP A 34 3.81 15.34 8.79
C ASP A 34 2.64 14.71 9.58
N GLY A 35 2.41 15.18 10.81
CA GLY A 35 1.33 14.68 11.67
C GLY A 35 1.68 13.38 12.44
N MET A 36 2.96 13.00 12.44
CA MET A 36 3.47 11.82 13.14
C MET A 36 4.13 12.18 14.48
N GLU A 37 3.76 13.30 15.09
CA GLU A 37 4.34 13.71 16.37
C GLU A 37 4.16 12.63 17.45
N ASN A 38 5.13 12.53 18.36
CA ASN A 38 5.09 11.53 19.41
C ASN A 38 3.90 11.79 20.36
N SER A 39 3.14 10.75 20.70
CA SER A 39 1.95 10.85 21.59
C SER A 39 2.31 11.11 23.06
N CYS A 40 3.60 11.04 23.44
CA CYS A 40 4.11 11.23 24.81
C CYS A 40 3.18 10.63 25.88
N GLU A 41 2.79 9.37 25.72
CA GLU A 41 1.82 8.73 26.61
C GLU A 41 2.30 8.70 28.06
N ASP A 42 1.43 9.13 28.98
CA ASP A 42 1.69 9.09 30.42
C ASP A 42 1.93 7.64 30.88
N GLY A 43 3.11 7.38 31.44
CA GLY A 43 3.50 6.05 31.96
C GLY A 43 4.62 5.35 31.19
N ASN A 44 5.08 5.91 30.06
CA ASN A 44 6.25 5.42 29.35
C ASN A 44 7.53 6.18 29.75
N ASP A 45 7.89 6.12 31.04
CA ASP A 45 9.06 6.82 31.61
C ASP A 45 10.41 6.36 31.02
N GLU A 46 10.42 5.25 30.26
CA GLU A 46 11.60 4.70 29.59
C GLU A 46 11.78 5.22 28.15
N ASP A 47 10.74 5.73 27.48
CA ASP A 47 10.87 6.51 26.25
C ASP A 47 11.01 8.00 26.62
N SER A 48 12.15 8.58 26.28
CA SER A 48 12.48 10.00 26.49
C SER A 48 11.53 11.02 25.85
N CYS A 49 10.41 10.59 25.28
CA CYS A 49 9.56 11.32 24.33
C CYS A 49 10.38 12.17 23.36
N SER A 50 11.48 11.62 22.83
CA SER A 50 12.31 12.34 21.87
C SER A 50 11.48 12.55 20.60
N ASP A 51 11.02 13.78 20.36
CA ASP A 51 10.18 14.12 19.20
C ASP A 51 10.72 13.55 17.89
N ILE A 52 9.81 13.28 16.95
CA ILE A 52 10.17 13.24 15.53
C ILE A 52 10.81 14.62 15.23
N PRO A 53 12.05 14.67 14.70
CA PRO A 53 12.72 15.94 14.50
C PRO A 53 11.88 16.88 13.63
N ALA A 54 11.61 18.10 14.11
CA ALA A 54 10.97 19.14 13.30
C ALA A 54 11.77 19.45 12.01
N GLU A 55 13.07 19.18 12.03
CA GLU A 55 13.93 19.12 10.84
C GLU A 55 14.32 17.66 10.55
N CYS A 56 13.65 17.04 9.58
CA CYS A 56 13.91 15.69 9.11
C CYS A 56 15.19 15.60 8.24
N TYR A 57 15.77 14.40 8.10
CA TYR A 57 16.74 14.16 7.03
C TYR A 57 16.02 14.17 5.68
N ARG A 58 16.63 14.75 4.65
CA ARG A 58 16.11 14.71 3.28
C ARG A 58 16.78 13.61 2.49
N SER A 59 15.98 12.70 1.93
CA SER A 59 16.48 11.69 0.99
C SER A 59 16.83 12.30 -0.37
N ALA A 60 17.33 11.47 -1.29
CA ALA A 60 17.61 11.90 -2.66
C ALA A 60 16.35 12.37 -3.42
N THR A 61 15.17 11.89 -3.02
CA THR A 61 13.88 12.32 -3.57
C THR A 61 13.41 13.66 -2.95
N GLY A 62 14.12 14.17 -1.95
CA GLY A 62 13.78 15.38 -1.20
C GLY A 62 12.74 15.17 -0.09
N ARG A 63 12.23 13.94 0.06
CA ARG A 63 11.27 13.55 1.11
C ARG A 63 11.93 13.48 2.48
N CYS A 64 11.13 13.71 3.51
CA CYS A 64 11.57 13.55 4.89
C CYS A 64 11.83 12.08 5.21
N HIS A 65 12.86 11.84 6.01
CA HIS A 65 13.22 10.54 6.54
C HIS A 65 13.74 10.68 7.98
N ASP A 66 13.31 9.78 8.85
CA ASP A 66 13.84 9.63 10.21
C ASP A 66 13.99 8.16 10.59
N TRP A 67 14.84 7.89 11.58
CA TRP A 67 15.12 6.52 12.03
C TRP A 67 13.90 5.83 12.68
N ARG A 68 12.97 6.58 13.29
CA ARG A 68 11.81 6.00 13.99
C ARG A 68 10.72 5.55 13.04
N VAL A 69 10.40 6.41 12.07
CA VAL A 69 9.22 6.25 11.20
C VAL A 69 9.57 6.14 9.71
N GLY A 70 10.86 6.12 9.37
CA GLY A 70 11.29 6.15 7.97
C GLY A 70 10.77 7.41 7.27
N HIS A 71 10.07 7.23 6.15
CA HIS A 71 9.43 8.30 5.39
C HIS A 71 8.06 8.74 5.93
N GLY A 72 7.58 8.13 7.02
CA GLY A 72 6.26 8.36 7.59
C GLY A 72 5.26 7.25 7.24
N LEU A 73 3.96 7.54 7.39
CA LEU A 73 2.91 6.58 7.05
C LEU A 73 2.70 6.54 5.54
N VAL A 74 2.61 5.33 5.01
CA VAL A 74 2.29 5.13 3.59
C VAL A 74 0.85 5.57 3.33
N ASP A 75 0.67 6.52 2.42
CA ASP A 75 -0.64 6.83 1.84
C ASP A 75 -0.97 5.79 0.77
N VAL A 76 -1.80 4.81 1.13
CA VAL A 76 -2.13 3.69 0.26
C VAL A 76 -2.87 4.14 -1.00
N ASP A 77 -3.72 5.16 -0.91
CA ASP A 77 -4.46 5.67 -2.08
C ASP A 77 -3.51 6.36 -3.06
N ALA A 78 -2.60 7.19 -2.56
CA ALA A 78 -1.56 7.81 -3.39
C ALA A 78 -0.59 6.77 -3.96
N ALA A 79 -0.18 5.76 -3.17
CA ALA A 79 0.67 4.67 -3.63
C ALA A 79 0.01 3.87 -4.76
N MET A 80 -1.27 3.53 -4.60
CA MET A 80 -2.06 2.84 -5.61
C MET A 80 -2.28 3.71 -6.85
N ALA A 81 -2.55 5.00 -6.68
CA ALA A 81 -2.69 5.94 -7.78
C ALA A 81 -1.42 6.03 -8.62
N LEU A 82 -0.27 6.17 -7.97
CA LEU A 82 1.04 6.22 -8.62
C LEU A 82 1.38 4.90 -9.32
N ALA A 83 1.23 3.76 -8.63
CA ALA A 83 1.49 2.45 -9.21
C ALA A 83 0.58 2.17 -10.43
N ARG A 84 -0.70 2.51 -10.34
CA ARG A 84 -1.65 2.32 -11.45
C ARG A 84 -1.35 3.27 -12.61
N THR A 85 -0.92 4.50 -12.32
CA THR A 85 -0.47 5.45 -13.35
C THR A 85 0.74 4.91 -14.11
N LEU A 86 1.75 4.39 -13.41
CA LEU A 86 2.91 3.77 -14.04
C LEU A 86 2.52 2.60 -14.94
N HIS A 87 1.60 1.77 -14.48
CA HIS A 87 1.11 0.65 -15.28
C HIS A 87 0.36 1.13 -16.53
N LEU A 88 -0.49 2.16 -16.45
CA LEU A 88 -1.18 2.72 -17.62
C LEU A 88 -0.24 3.37 -18.63
N LEU A 89 0.87 3.98 -18.18
CA LEU A 89 1.90 4.50 -19.07
C LEU A 89 2.63 3.38 -19.82
N ARG A 90 2.90 2.26 -19.13
CA ARG A 90 3.65 1.12 -19.67
C ARG A 90 2.81 0.17 -20.53
N ASP A 91 1.53 0.05 -20.20
CA ASP A 91 0.56 -0.88 -20.80
C ASP A 91 -0.79 -0.12 -20.94
N PRO A 92 -0.91 0.76 -21.94
CA PRO A 92 -2.12 1.56 -22.14
C PRO A 92 -3.28 0.75 -22.72
N ASP A 93 -3.02 -0.37 -23.40
CA ASP A 93 -4.07 -1.22 -23.98
C ASP A 93 -4.58 -2.30 -23.01
N LEU A 94 -3.92 -2.46 -21.86
CA LEU A 94 -4.25 -3.35 -20.75
C LEU A 94 -4.27 -4.83 -21.16
N ASP A 95 -3.43 -5.21 -22.13
CA ASP A 95 -3.31 -6.59 -22.58
C ASP A 95 -2.41 -7.46 -21.68
N GLY A 96 -1.73 -6.81 -20.71
CA GLY A 96 -0.85 -7.44 -19.73
C GLY A 96 0.60 -7.56 -20.21
N PHE A 97 0.95 -7.04 -21.38
CA PHE A 97 2.32 -6.89 -21.86
C PHE A 97 2.75 -5.42 -21.74
N VAL A 98 4.04 -5.23 -21.42
CA VAL A 98 4.61 -3.88 -21.33
C VAL A 98 5.00 -3.42 -22.74
N ASP A 99 4.34 -2.37 -23.21
CA ASP A 99 4.59 -1.72 -24.49
C ASP A 99 5.69 -0.65 -24.39
N TYR A 100 5.67 0.14 -23.31
CA TYR A 100 6.56 1.30 -23.12
C TYR A 100 7.43 1.14 -21.86
N PRO A 101 8.42 0.22 -21.85
CA PRO A 101 9.24 -0.07 -20.67
C PRO A 101 10.12 1.10 -20.19
N GLU A 102 10.29 2.13 -21.00
CA GLU A 102 11.07 3.33 -20.72
C GLU A 102 10.43 4.24 -19.66
N PHE A 103 9.10 4.22 -19.50
CA PHE A 103 8.46 5.02 -18.46
C PHE A 103 8.86 4.52 -17.08
N THR A 104 9.18 5.45 -16.19
CA THR A 104 9.65 5.21 -14.83
C THR A 104 8.65 5.72 -13.80
N VAL A 105 8.88 5.39 -12.53
CA VAL A 105 8.09 5.91 -11.41
C VAL A 105 8.08 7.45 -11.39
N TRP A 106 9.15 8.11 -11.87
CA TRP A 106 9.23 9.57 -11.93
C TRP A 106 8.24 10.15 -12.93
N ASP A 107 8.15 9.57 -14.14
CA ASP A 107 7.21 10.00 -15.17
C ASP A 107 5.76 9.82 -14.70
N ALA A 108 5.49 8.69 -14.02
CA ALA A 108 4.20 8.44 -13.41
C ALA A 108 3.89 9.44 -12.28
N ALA A 109 4.87 9.79 -11.45
CA ALA A 109 4.69 10.72 -10.34
C ALA A 109 4.30 12.13 -10.80
N GLU A 110 4.75 12.56 -11.99
CA GLU A 110 4.40 13.86 -12.55
C GLU A 110 2.92 14.02 -12.90
N ILE A 111 2.22 12.91 -13.20
CA ILE A 111 0.82 12.94 -13.61
C ILE A 111 -0.13 12.19 -12.67
N SER A 112 0.40 11.45 -11.68
CA SER A 112 -0.42 10.57 -10.83
C SER A 112 -1.51 11.29 -10.03
N ASP A 113 -1.36 12.59 -9.75
CA ASP A 113 -2.33 13.38 -9.00
C ASP A 113 -3.72 13.41 -9.64
N VAL A 114 -3.82 13.35 -10.98
CA VAL A 114 -5.13 13.36 -11.66
C VAL A 114 -5.88 12.04 -11.54
N MET A 115 -5.21 10.98 -11.09
CA MET A 115 -5.84 9.69 -10.84
C MET A 115 -6.81 9.77 -9.66
N LEU A 116 -6.52 10.58 -8.64
CA LEU A 116 -7.39 10.72 -7.48
C LEU A 116 -8.38 11.86 -7.70
N THR A 117 -9.67 11.52 -7.77
CA THR A 117 -10.74 12.51 -7.87
C THR A 117 -11.85 12.20 -6.87
N GLU A 118 -12.65 13.19 -6.51
CA GLU A 118 -13.81 12.97 -5.64
C GLU A 118 -15.06 12.72 -6.47
N LYS A 119 -15.84 11.70 -6.10
CA LYS A 119 -17.17 11.47 -6.67
C LYS A 119 -18.19 11.26 -5.58
N THR A 120 -19.37 11.84 -5.81
CA THR A 120 -20.56 11.63 -5.00
C THR A 120 -21.40 10.51 -5.62
N ILE A 121 -21.62 9.44 -4.87
CA ILE A 121 -22.34 8.24 -5.31
C ILE A 121 -23.61 8.09 -4.45
N PRO A 122 -24.81 8.13 -5.04
CA PRO A 122 -26.04 7.85 -4.31
C PRO A 122 -26.19 6.36 -4.03
N VAL A 123 -26.70 6.02 -2.85
CA VAL A 123 -27.00 4.65 -2.44
C VAL A 123 -28.42 4.54 -1.88
N ASN A 124 -29.03 3.37 -2.03
CA ASN A 124 -30.42 3.12 -1.62
C ASN A 124 -30.44 2.25 -0.35
N THR A 125 -29.94 2.82 0.73
CA THR A 125 -29.94 2.23 2.07
C THR A 125 -29.81 3.33 3.11
N ASP A 126 -30.29 3.08 4.31
CA ASP A 126 -30.08 3.88 5.52
C ASP A 126 -29.03 3.28 6.44
N ARG A 127 -28.39 2.17 6.05
CA ARG A 127 -27.39 1.49 6.87
C ARG A 127 -26.03 1.42 6.19
N VAL A 128 -25.00 1.69 6.99
CA VAL A 128 -23.60 1.52 6.59
C VAL A 128 -22.91 0.60 7.57
N ARG A 129 -21.89 -0.12 7.09
CA ARG A 129 -21.20 -1.18 7.81
C ARG A 129 -19.70 -0.95 7.75
N HIS A 130 -19.02 -1.26 8.84
CA HIS A 130 -17.58 -1.39 8.90
C HIS A 130 -17.22 -2.71 9.57
N GLN A 131 -16.27 -3.45 9.02
CA GLN A 131 -15.87 -4.75 9.55
C GLN A 131 -14.36 -4.91 9.50
N TRP A 132 -13.80 -5.45 10.58
CA TRP A 132 -12.39 -5.84 10.62
C TRP A 132 -12.20 -7.17 11.36
N LYS A 133 -10.99 -7.68 11.23
CA LYS A 133 -10.50 -8.83 11.97
C LYS A 133 -9.21 -8.41 12.63
N GLY A 134 -8.97 -8.91 13.83
CA GLY A 134 -7.72 -8.71 14.51
C GLY A 134 -7.38 -9.89 15.39
N ASP A 135 -6.28 -9.74 16.10
CA ASP A 135 -5.74 -10.76 16.97
C ASP A 135 -5.28 -10.11 18.25
N TRP A 136 -5.95 -10.44 19.35
CA TRP A 136 -5.64 -9.87 20.66
C TRP A 136 -4.48 -10.63 21.27
N ASN A 137 -3.40 -9.92 21.61
CA ASN A 137 -2.11 -10.53 21.90
C ASN A 137 -1.55 -10.11 23.27
N HIS A 138 -0.96 -11.08 23.97
CA HIS A 138 -0.34 -10.86 25.28
C HIS A 138 1.14 -11.23 25.24
N PHE A 139 2.02 -10.22 25.34
CA PHE A 139 3.47 -10.40 25.38
C PHE A 139 4.01 -10.57 26.79
N ASN A 140 4.89 -11.57 27.00
CA ASN A 140 5.78 -11.63 28.15
C ASN A 140 7.24 -11.49 27.68
N ASN A 141 7.92 -10.41 28.06
CA ASN A 141 9.31 -10.17 27.67
C ASN A 141 10.24 -10.13 28.90
N GLY A 142 10.91 -11.26 29.19
CA GLY A 142 12.14 -11.27 29.98
C GLY A 142 12.18 -12.09 31.27
N ALA A 143 13.39 -12.58 31.58
CA ALA A 143 13.76 -13.60 32.58
C ALA A 143 13.48 -13.29 34.07
N GLY A 144 12.62 -12.32 34.40
CA GLY A 144 12.34 -11.88 35.77
C GLY A 144 10.87 -11.95 36.20
N GLY A 145 9.93 -12.16 35.27
CA GLY A 145 8.50 -12.13 35.60
C GLY A 145 7.73 -13.17 34.82
N VAL A 146 7.25 -14.21 35.51
CA VAL A 146 6.08 -14.99 35.09
C VAL A 146 4.79 -14.10 35.06
N PHE A 147 4.94 -12.80 35.36
CA PHE A 147 3.89 -11.79 35.52
C PHE A 147 4.32 -10.41 34.96
N GLY A 148 5.26 -10.35 34.01
CA GLY A 148 5.49 -9.11 33.25
C GLY A 148 4.36 -8.95 32.24
N VAL A 149 3.43 -8.03 32.51
CA VAL A 149 2.18 -7.88 31.75
C VAL A 149 2.31 -6.68 30.82
N TYR A 150 2.34 -6.91 29.52
CA TYR A 150 2.07 -5.89 28.51
C TYR A 150 0.92 -6.38 27.64
N THR A 151 -0.18 -5.64 27.64
CA THR A 151 -1.32 -5.82 26.73
C THR A 151 -1.06 -5.03 25.46
N THR A 152 -1.34 -5.61 24.29
CA THR A 152 -1.43 -4.80 23.06
C THR A 152 -2.59 -3.82 23.19
N ASN A 153 -2.37 -2.59 22.74
CA ASN A 153 -3.46 -1.69 22.43
C ASN A 153 -3.99 -2.11 21.05
N ASP A 154 -5.18 -2.69 21.03
CA ASP A 154 -5.85 -3.16 19.81
C ASP A 154 -6.99 -2.21 19.40
N ALA A 155 -6.88 -0.94 19.77
CA ALA A 155 -7.82 0.10 19.42
C ALA A 155 -7.97 0.26 17.90
N HIS A 156 -9.23 0.29 17.46
CA HIS A 156 -9.62 0.56 16.10
C HIS A 156 -10.57 1.76 16.05
N HIS A 157 -10.41 2.67 15.10
CA HIS A 157 -11.20 3.90 15.04
C HIS A 157 -12.14 3.91 13.86
N MET A 158 -13.38 4.35 14.08
CA MET A 158 -14.42 4.47 13.04
C MET A 158 -15.05 5.86 13.11
N PHE A 159 -15.38 6.43 11.96
CA PHE A 159 -16.06 7.72 11.89
C PHE A 159 -17.59 7.56 12.02
N ILE A 160 -18.25 8.44 12.78
CA ILE A 160 -19.71 8.47 12.93
C ILE A 160 -20.33 9.55 12.02
N PRO A 161 -21.03 9.16 10.93
CA PRO A 161 -21.64 10.14 10.03
C PRO A 161 -22.80 10.90 10.68
N ASN A 162 -23.01 12.13 10.20
CA ASN A 162 -24.14 12.95 10.58
C ASN A 162 -25.47 12.25 10.26
N GLY A 163 -26.39 12.27 11.22
CA GLY A 163 -27.69 11.60 11.10
C GLY A 163 -27.69 10.16 11.61
N THR A 164 -26.57 9.62 12.10
CA THR A 164 -26.56 8.30 12.74
C THR A 164 -27.45 8.30 13.97
N THR A 165 -28.40 7.36 14.05
CA THR A 165 -29.31 7.19 15.19
C THR A 165 -28.96 6.01 16.07
N THR A 166 -28.30 5.00 15.50
CA THR A 166 -28.01 3.74 16.20
C THR A 166 -26.72 3.15 15.68
N LEU A 167 -25.90 2.66 16.60
CA LEU A 167 -24.70 1.86 16.37
C LEU A 167 -24.95 0.46 16.92
N GLU A 168 -24.80 -0.55 16.07
CA GLU A 168 -24.86 -1.96 16.43
C GLU A 168 -23.49 -2.61 16.20
N ALA A 169 -22.80 -3.02 17.25
CA ALA A 169 -21.52 -3.73 17.14
C ALA A 169 -21.67 -5.21 17.52
N TYR A 170 -21.14 -6.08 16.68
CA TYR A 170 -21.08 -7.52 16.88
C TYR A 170 -19.62 -7.93 17.04
N PHE A 171 -19.26 -8.43 18.22
CA PHE A 171 -17.91 -8.85 18.55
C PHE A 171 -17.85 -10.36 18.76
N SER A 172 -17.08 -11.06 17.94
CA SER A 172 -16.96 -12.52 17.96
C SER A 172 -15.50 -12.95 18.22
N PRO A 173 -15.09 -13.10 19.49
CA PRO A 173 -13.78 -13.61 19.86
C PRO A 173 -13.73 -15.16 19.82
N THR A 174 -12.59 -15.71 19.37
CA THR A 174 -12.32 -17.16 19.44
C THR A 174 -11.76 -17.53 20.82
N GLU A 175 -12.60 -17.42 21.84
CA GLU A 175 -12.21 -17.55 23.26
C GLU A 175 -11.65 -18.92 23.64
N TYR A 176 -11.89 -19.97 22.85
CA TYR A 176 -11.46 -21.32 23.16
C TYR A 176 -10.76 -21.97 21.97
N ASP A 177 -9.54 -22.43 22.18
CA ASP A 177 -8.82 -23.28 21.23
C ASP A 177 -8.30 -24.53 21.96
N LEU A 178 -8.80 -25.70 21.54
CA LEU A 178 -8.47 -26.99 22.13
C LEU A 178 -7.14 -27.56 21.63
N ASP A 179 -6.61 -27.08 20.51
CA ASP A 179 -5.33 -27.55 19.97
C ASP A 179 -4.16 -26.93 20.76
N THR A 180 -4.31 -25.67 21.18
CA THR A 180 -3.32 -24.93 22.00
C THR A 180 -3.68 -24.89 23.50
N GLY A 181 -4.92 -25.19 23.86
CA GLY A 181 -5.40 -25.17 25.25
C GLY A 181 -5.56 -23.76 25.75
N GLN A 182 -5.99 -22.89 24.85
CA GLN A 182 -6.25 -21.49 25.12
C GLN A 182 -7.67 -21.29 25.62
N VAL A 183 -7.78 -20.46 26.64
CA VAL A 183 -9.03 -19.92 27.15
C VAL A 183 -8.85 -18.42 27.33
N GLY A 184 -9.71 -17.64 26.67
CA GLY A 184 -9.81 -16.19 26.76
C GLY A 184 -11.18 -15.75 27.25
N ALA A 185 -11.23 -14.56 27.83
CA ALA A 185 -12.46 -13.81 28.06
C ALA A 185 -12.19 -12.39 27.59
N LEU A 186 -12.76 -12.03 26.44
CA LEU A 186 -12.60 -10.71 25.84
C LEU A 186 -13.94 -9.98 25.80
N GLN A 187 -13.87 -8.66 25.87
CA GLN A 187 -14.96 -7.73 25.66
C GLN A 187 -14.49 -6.63 24.70
N LEU A 188 -15.44 -6.05 23.97
CA LEU A 188 -15.20 -4.79 23.28
C LEU A 188 -15.23 -3.66 24.32
N ARG A 189 -14.67 -2.51 24.03
CA ARG A 189 -14.91 -1.22 24.69
C ARG A 189 -15.21 -0.24 23.58
N ILE A 190 -16.30 0.52 23.68
CA ILE A 190 -16.67 1.52 22.69
C ILE A 190 -16.66 2.89 23.37
N ASP A 191 -15.78 3.77 22.91
CA ASP A 191 -15.67 5.17 23.33
C ASP A 191 -16.04 6.07 22.16
N MET A 192 -17.26 6.59 22.18
CA MET A 192 -17.84 7.42 21.14
C MET A 192 -17.51 8.89 21.41
N GLY A 193 -16.79 9.52 20.48
CA GLY A 193 -16.28 10.88 20.69
C GLY A 193 -14.92 10.95 21.37
N GLU A 194 -14.31 9.80 21.70
CA GLU A 194 -12.97 9.68 22.29
C GLU A 194 -12.84 10.50 23.58
N ASP A 195 -13.86 10.45 24.44
CA ASP A 195 -13.91 11.22 25.69
C ASP A 195 -13.31 10.46 26.88
N GLY A 196 -12.86 9.23 26.64
CA GLY A 196 -12.25 8.32 27.62
C GLY A 196 -13.27 7.57 28.46
N THR A 197 -14.56 7.65 28.12
CA THR A 197 -15.63 6.90 28.78
C THR A 197 -16.10 5.74 27.91
N ASP A 198 -16.54 4.68 28.58
CA ASP A 198 -17.08 3.50 27.91
C ASP A 198 -18.59 3.66 27.77
N ASP A 199 -19.05 3.84 26.54
CA ASP A 199 -20.45 4.09 26.17
C ASP A 199 -21.28 2.81 26.06
N GLU A 200 -20.64 1.64 26.00
CA GLU A 200 -21.32 0.38 25.66
C GLU A 200 -21.99 -0.31 26.86
N GLY A 201 -21.64 0.07 28.09
CA GLY A 201 -22.07 -0.65 29.29
C GLY A 201 -21.62 -2.12 29.28
N VAL A 202 -22.54 -3.09 29.42
CA VAL A 202 -22.20 -4.52 29.36
C VAL A 202 -22.95 -5.15 28.18
N GLY A 203 -22.21 -5.62 27.18
CA GLY A 203 -22.77 -6.26 25.98
C GLY A 203 -23.65 -7.46 26.25
N GLN A 204 -24.60 -7.73 25.36
CA GLN A 204 -25.44 -8.91 25.44
C GLN A 204 -24.81 -10.08 24.68
N ARG A 205 -24.52 -11.18 25.38
CA ARG A 205 -23.93 -12.36 24.75
C ARG A 205 -25.01 -13.25 24.11
N GLU A 206 -24.92 -13.45 22.81
CA GLU A 206 -25.67 -14.46 22.06
C GLU A 206 -24.71 -15.51 21.49
N SER A 207 -24.66 -16.69 22.12
CA SER A 207 -23.71 -17.76 21.80
C SER A 207 -22.25 -17.30 21.93
N ASP A 208 -21.54 -17.15 20.82
CA ASP A 208 -20.13 -16.78 20.73
C ASP A 208 -19.93 -15.34 20.24
N THR A 209 -20.99 -14.53 20.29
CA THR A 209 -20.96 -13.13 19.83
C THR A 209 -21.55 -12.22 20.90
N TRP A 210 -20.83 -11.16 21.20
CA TRP A 210 -21.29 -10.05 22.00
C TRP A 210 -21.97 -9.03 21.10
N ILE A 211 -23.15 -8.58 21.49
CA ILE A 211 -23.95 -7.61 20.75
C ILE A 211 -24.09 -6.35 21.60
N TYR A 212 -23.69 -5.23 21.02
CA TYR A 212 -23.79 -3.90 21.58
C TYR A 212 -24.74 -3.06 20.73
N THR A 213 -25.69 -2.40 21.36
CA THR A 213 -26.63 -1.49 20.68
C THR A 213 -26.64 -0.18 21.44
N ILE A 214 -26.12 0.86 20.79
CA ILE A 214 -25.93 2.18 21.37
C ILE A 214 -26.81 3.17 20.58
N GLU A 215 -27.59 3.97 21.29
CA GLU A 215 -28.30 5.11 20.70
C GLU A 215 -27.28 6.24 20.49
N VAL A 216 -27.21 6.78 19.27
CA VAL A 216 -26.22 7.80 18.90
C VAL A 216 -26.88 9.16 18.95
N ASP A 217 -26.35 10.07 19.77
CA ASP A 217 -26.88 11.41 19.91
C ASP A 217 -26.26 12.36 18.85
N PRO A 218 -26.94 13.46 18.48
CA PRO A 218 -26.39 14.45 17.57
C PRO A 218 -25.09 15.12 18.04
N ALA A 219 -24.71 14.95 19.31
CA ALA A 219 -23.44 15.42 19.87
C ALA A 219 -22.25 14.59 19.37
N ASP A 220 -22.49 13.32 19.01
CA ASP A 220 -21.48 12.34 18.58
C ASP A 220 -21.32 12.31 17.06
N TRP A 221 -22.10 13.11 16.35
CA TRP A 221 -22.03 13.20 14.91
C TRP A 221 -20.76 13.92 14.46
N GLY A 222 -20.09 13.35 13.46
CA GLY A 222 -18.88 13.91 12.89
C GLY A 222 -17.65 13.71 13.77
N THR A 223 -17.72 12.83 14.77
CA THR A 223 -16.60 12.44 15.63
C THR A 223 -16.10 11.04 15.26
N TRP A 224 -14.95 10.70 15.82
CA TRP A 224 -14.40 9.35 15.76
C TRP A 224 -14.86 8.57 17.00
N THR A 225 -15.03 7.26 16.82
CA THR A 225 -15.32 6.30 17.88
C THR A 225 -14.15 5.33 17.96
N GLU A 226 -13.63 5.14 19.16
CA GLU A 226 -12.62 4.14 19.46
C GLU A 226 -13.27 2.83 19.89
N PHE A 227 -12.79 1.74 19.30
CA PHE A 227 -13.16 0.37 19.63
C PHE A 227 -11.91 -0.33 20.15
N ASP A 228 -11.81 -0.51 21.46
CA ASP A 228 -10.70 -1.22 22.09
C ASP A 228 -11.13 -2.62 22.51
N ILE A 229 -10.19 -3.56 22.61
CA ILE A 229 -10.47 -4.94 23.01
C ILE A 229 -9.75 -5.21 24.32
N GLU A 230 -10.56 -5.38 25.34
CA GLU A 230 -10.09 -5.64 26.69
C GLU A 230 -10.36 -7.08 27.08
N GLY A 231 -9.47 -7.66 27.88
CA GLY A 231 -9.71 -8.98 28.41
C GLY A 231 -8.46 -9.67 28.92
N GLN A 232 -8.60 -10.99 29.10
CA GLN A 232 -7.53 -11.84 29.57
C GLN A 232 -7.60 -13.18 28.86
N ALA A 233 -6.44 -13.73 28.48
CA ALA A 233 -6.33 -15.10 28.01
C ALA A 233 -5.18 -15.85 28.67
N VAL A 234 -5.34 -17.18 28.73
CA VAL A 234 -4.35 -18.13 29.25
C VAL A 234 -4.27 -19.30 28.29
N THR A 235 -3.06 -19.68 27.91
CA THR A 235 -2.81 -20.85 27.05
C THR A 235 -1.92 -21.86 27.77
N VAL A 236 -2.35 -23.12 27.79
CA VAL A 236 -1.76 -24.13 28.68
C VAL A 236 -0.68 -24.98 28.00
N TRP A 237 -0.83 -25.36 26.72
CA TRP A 237 0.11 -26.29 26.08
C TRP A 237 1.32 -25.61 25.43
N GLY A 238 1.27 -24.30 25.20
CA GLY A 238 2.41 -23.54 24.68
C GLY A 238 3.54 -23.32 25.70
N ALA A 239 3.22 -23.22 26.98
CA ALA A 239 4.19 -23.08 28.07
C ALA A 239 5.13 -24.31 28.25
N VAL A 240 4.82 -25.44 27.61
CA VAL A 240 5.61 -26.68 27.67
C VAL A 240 6.61 -26.78 26.51
N GLN A 241 6.46 -25.94 25.48
CA GLN A 241 7.24 -26.01 24.23
C GLN A 241 8.33 -24.93 24.17
N ASP A 242 8.06 -23.70 24.63
CA ASP A 242 9.06 -22.65 24.74
C ASP A 242 8.62 -21.57 25.76
N SER A 243 9.17 -21.58 26.97
CA SER A 243 8.71 -20.72 28.07
C SER A 243 9.22 -19.28 28.01
N GLU A 244 10.13 -18.97 27.09
CA GLU A 244 10.81 -17.67 27.01
C GLU A 244 10.14 -16.71 26.03
N PHE A 245 9.26 -17.20 25.13
CA PHE A 245 8.54 -16.42 24.11
C PHE A 245 7.12 -16.95 23.85
N PHE A 246 6.39 -17.28 24.91
CA PHE A 246 5.01 -17.76 24.76
C PHE A 246 4.00 -16.60 24.80
N GLU A 247 3.08 -16.58 23.82
CA GLU A 247 2.06 -15.54 23.60
C GLU A 247 0.66 -16.18 23.56
N SER A 248 -0.27 -15.65 24.36
CA SER A 248 -1.68 -15.95 24.18
C SER A 248 -2.25 -15.00 23.13
N SER A 249 -2.82 -15.56 22.07
CA SER A 249 -3.30 -14.87 20.87
C SER A 249 -4.75 -15.29 20.64
N VAL A 250 -5.69 -14.36 20.78
CA VAL A 250 -7.12 -14.63 20.61
C VAL A 250 -7.63 -13.90 19.37
N PRO A 251 -7.84 -14.61 18.25
CA PRO A 251 -8.40 -14.03 17.05
C PRO A 251 -9.84 -13.59 17.28
N TYR A 252 -10.20 -12.43 16.73
CA TYR A 252 -11.54 -11.89 16.82
C TYR A 252 -12.01 -11.26 15.51
N THR A 253 -13.31 -11.07 15.41
CA THR A 253 -13.95 -10.25 14.36
C THR A 253 -14.88 -9.24 14.99
N VAL A 254 -14.86 -8.01 14.49
CA VAL A 254 -15.82 -6.97 14.86
C VAL A 254 -16.58 -6.54 13.61
N ASP A 255 -17.89 -6.43 13.74
CA ASP A 255 -18.78 -5.94 12.70
C ASP A 255 -19.66 -4.83 13.27
N VAL A 256 -19.53 -3.61 12.76
CA VAL A 256 -20.27 -2.44 13.21
C VAL A 256 -21.23 -2.01 12.12
N VAL A 257 -22.50 -1.82 12.47
CA VAL A 257 -23.54 -1.32 11.58
C VAL A 257 -24.14 -0.05 12.16
N LEU A 258 -24.09 1.03 11.39
CA LEU A 258 -24.75 2.29 11.71
C LEU A 258 -26.07 2.38 10.96
N THR A 259 -27.10 2.88 11.63
CA THR A 259 -28.38 3.25 11.02
C THR A 259 -28.51 4.76 11.02
N LEU A 260 -28.85 5.36 9.88
CA LEU A 260 -28.96 6.80 9.68
C LEU A 260 -30.42 7.24 9.50
N ASP A 261 -30.77 8.40 10.06
CA ASP A 261 -32.02 9.10 9.77
C ASP A 261 -31.93 9.84 8.43
N LEU A 262 -32.68 9.32 7.45
CA LEU A 262 -32.83 9.87 6.10
C LEU A 262 -34.10 10.73 5.94
N SER A 263 -34.64 11.29 7.02
CA SER A 263 -35.70 12.31 6.95
C SER A 263 -35.29 13.55 6.14
N GLU A 264 -33.98 13.77 6.00
CA GLU A 264 -33.33 14.75 5.13
C GLU A 264 -32.18 14.07 4.37
N ALA A 265 -31.76 14.65 3.25
CA ALA A 265 -30.61 14.14 2.49
C ALA A 265 -29.33 14.19 3.35
N ARG A 266 -28.58 13.09 3.35
CA ARG A 266 -27.33 12.91 4.10
C ARG A 266 -26.19 12.58 3.13
N ASP A 267 -25.06 13.23 3.34
CA ASP A 267 -23.81 12.90 2.65
C ASP A 267 -22.80 12.37 3.66
N ILE A 268 -22.20 11.23 3.34
CA ILE A 268 -21.08 10.67 4.09
C ILE A 268 -19.81 11.09 3.36
N ALA A 269 -19.12 12.06 3.97
CA ALA A 269 -17.85 12.59 3.52
C ALA A 269 -16.99 12.89 4.76
N PHE A 270 -15.81 12.29 4.84
CA PHE A 270 -14.88 12.51 5.93
C PHE A 270 -13.45 12.27 5.45
N ASP A 271 -12.51 13.00 6.06
CA ASP A 271 -11.09 12.78 5.87
C ASP A 271 -10.63 11.64 6.77
N GLN A 272 -9.84 10.70 6.24
CA GLN A 272 -9.21 9.67 7.05
C GLN A 272 -8.21 10.32 8.02
N ARG A 273 -8.31 9.96 9.30
CA ARG A 273 -7.33 10.37 10.31
C ARG A 273 -6.05 9.55 10.13
N PRO A 274 -4.85 10.18 10.16
CA PRO A 274 -3.59 9.43 10.16
C PRO A 274 -3.52 8.41 11.30
N GLY A 275 -3.20 7.15 10.98
CA GLY A 275 -3.14 6.06 11.96
C GLY A 275 -4.49 5.40 12.29
N SER A 276 -5.60 5.93 11.78
CA SER A 276 -6.95 5.38 11.94
C SER A 276 -7.51 4.98 10.57
N TYR A 277 -8.44 4.02 10.54
CA TYR A 277 -9.05 3.57 9.29
C TYR A 277 -10.54 3.31 9.47
N SER A 278 -11.36 4.12 8.80
CA SER A 278 -12.81 3.92 8.74
C SER A 278 -13.24 3.66 7.30
N ASP A 279 -13.84 2.51 7.03
CA ASP A 279 -14.37 2.17 5.70
C ASP A 279 -15.85 1.84 5.81
N LEU A 280 -16.68 2.82 5.47
CA LEU A 280 -18.12 2.73 5.59
C LEU A 280 -18.72 2.23 4.28
N ASP A 281 -19.17 0.98 4.29
CA ASP A 281 -19.80 0.34 3.15
C ASP A 281 -21.33 0.32 3.29
N PRO A 282 -22.07 0.66 2.23
CA PRO A 282 -23.53 0.48 2.21
C PRO A 282 -23.90 -0.99 2.49
N THR A 283 -24.84 -1.22 3.40
CA THR A 283 -25.33 -2.57 3.72
C THR A 283 -26.84 -2.68 3.52
N LEU A 284 -27.42 -3.84 3.86
CA LEU A 284 -28.85 -4.09 3.76
C LEU A 284 -29.65 -3.02 4.52
N PRO A 285 -30.67 -2.41 3.89
CA PRO A 285 -31.49 -1.40 4.55
C PRO A 285 -32.17 -1.90 5.82
N SER A 286 -32.43 -0.99 6.74
CA SER A 286 -33.19 -1.28 7.96
C SER A 286 -34.64 -1.66 7.63
N SER A 287 -35.34 -2.20 8.63
CA SER A 287 -36.78 -2.46 8.51
C SER A 287 -37.65 -1.21 8.38
N SER A 288 -37.12 -0.04 8.75
CA SER A 288 -37.78 1.27 8.63
C SER A 288 -37.52 1.95 7.28
N TYR A 289 -36.58 1.45 6.48
CA TYR A 289 -36.28 2.01 5.17
C TYR A 289 -37.46 1.84 4.21
N THR A 290 -37.82 2.92 3.51
CA THR A 290 -38.88 2.95 2.51
C THR A 290 -38.40 3.59 1.20
N SER A 291 -39.06 3.29 0.08
CA SER A 291 -38.62 3.71 -1.26
C SER A 291 -38.63 5.22 -1.51
N ASP A 292 -39.23 6.00 -0.63
CA ASP A 292 -39.15 7.47 -0.63
C ASP A 292 -37.80 8.00 -0.10
N MET A 293 -37.02 7.15 0.57
CA MET A 293 -35.65 7.43 1.02
C MET A 293 -34.59 7.14 -0.06
N ASP A 294 -34.99 6.62 -1.23
CA ASP A 294 -34.06 6.31 -2.32
C ASP A 294 -33.28 7.56 -2.76
N GLY A 295 -31.95 7.43 -2.81
CA GLY A 295 -31.04 8.51 -3.18
C GLY A 295 -30.89 9.62 -2.12
N GLN A 296 -31.46 9.47 -0.92
CA GLN A 296 -31.25 10.42 0.18
C GLN A 296 -29.88 10.26 0.84
N LEU A 297 -29.26 9.08 0.74
CA LEU A 297 -27.90 8.84 1.22
C LEU A 297 -26.91 8.92 0.06
N THR A 298 -25.90 9.77 0.19
CA THR A 298 -24.78 9.87 -0.75
C THR A 298 -23.46 9.62 -0.06
N PHE A 299 -22.48 9.13 -0.82
CA PHE A 299 -21.09 9.01 -0.40
C PHE A 299 -20.22 9.90 -1.27
N THR A 300 -19.53 10.85 -0.68
CA THR A 300 -18.45 11.59 -1.35
C THR A 300 -17.13 11.00 -0.90
N ARG A 301 -16.45 10.28 -1.82
CA ARG A 301 -15.18 9.60 -1.55
C ARG A 301 -14.19 9.77 -2.70
N GLY A 302 -12.90 9.59 -2.41
CA GLY A 302 -11.86 9.47 -3.41
C GLY A 302 -12.10 8.25 -4.31
N VAL A 303 -11.96 8.43 -5.62
CA VAL A 303 -12.05 7.37 -6.63
C VAL A 303 -10.93 7.51 -7.64
N PHE A 304 -10.52 6.37 -8.21
CA PHE A 304 -9.49 6.32 -9.25
C PHE A 304 -10.09 6.66 -10.64
N ASP A 305 -9.64 7.75 -11.25
CA ASP A 305 -10.00 8.18 -12.60
C ASP A 305 -8.91 7.83 -13.62
N GLN A 306 -8.94 6.58 -14.06
CA GLN A 306 -8.00 6.07 -15.07
C GLN A 306 -8.14 6.78 -16.42
N ALA A 307 -9.32 7.34 -16.73
CA ALA A 307 -9.54 8.02 -18.01
C ALA A 307 -8.84 9.37 -18.05
N ALA A 308 -8.80 10.09 -16.92
CA ALA A 308 -8.02 11.32 -16.79
C ALA A 308 -6.52 11.06 -17.02
N VAL A 309 -6.01 9.96 -16.47
CA VAL A 309 -4.60 9.55 -16.64
C VAL A 309 -4.32 9.14 -18.08
N ALA A 310 -5.19 8.32 -18.69
CA ALA A 310 -5.05 7.93 -20.09
C ALA A 310 -4.97 9.15 -21.03
N ALA A 311 -5.78 10.17 -20.78
CA ALA A 311 -5.76 11.40 -21.58
C ALA A 311 -4.45 12.19 -21.47
N LEU A 312 -3.74 12.12 -20.33
CA LEU A 312 -2.40 12.71 -20.18
C LEU A 312 -1.30 11.79 -20.72
N ALA A 313 -1.45 10.48 -20.51
CA ALA A 313 -0.52 9.45 -20.99
C ALA A 313 -0.37 9.50 -22.52
N ASP A 314 -1.47 9.68 -23.27
CA ASP A 314 -1.43 9.82 -24.73
C ASP A 314 -0.45 10.90 -25.19
N GLY A 315 -0.37 12.03 -24.47
CA GLY A 315 0.56 13.11 -24.79
C GLY A 315 2.02 12.76 -24.54
N LEU A 316 2.31 12.08 -23.43
CA LEU A 316 3.67 11.60 -23.11
C LEU A 316 4.13 10.51 -24.08
N ILE A 317 3.24 9.59 -24.44
CA ILE A 317 3.52 8.52 -25.40
C ILE A 317 3.78 9.11 -26.80
N GLU A 318 3.01 10.12 -27.23
CA GLU A 318 3.26 10.81 -28.51
C GLU A 318 4.65 11.50 -28.51
N GLU A 319 5.05 12.13 -27.40
CA GLU A 319 6.37 12.74 -27.27
C GLU A 319 7.50 11.72 -27.45
N VAL A 320 7.46 10.61 -26.69
CA VAL A 320 8.49 9.56 -26.72
C VAL A 320 8.56 8.88 -28.09
N THR A 321 7.41 8.55 -28.68
CA THR A 321 7.36 7.91 -30.02
C THR A 321 7.84 8.85 -31.13
N SER A 322 7.60 10.16 -31.00
CA SER A 322 8.10 11.17 -31.96
C SER A 322 9.62 11.38 -31.87
N GLU A 323 10.22 11.20 -30.69
CA GLU A 323 11.68 11.22 -30.52
C GLU A 323 12.33 9.95 -31.10
N GLU A 324 11.70 8.79 -30.98
CA GLU A 324 12.15 7.56 -31.65
C GLU A 324 12.12 7.69 -33.18
N GLU A 325 11.11 8.34 -33.75
CA GLU A 325 11.06 8.68 -35.18
C GLU A 325 12.18 9.66 -35.60
N GLN A 326 12.82 10.36 -34.65
CA GLN A 326 14.03 11.18 -34.87
C GLN A 326 15.35 10.43 -34.58
N GLY A 327 15.29 9.19 -34.11
CA GLY A 327 16.44 8.31 -33.83
C GLY A 327 17.29 7.99 -35.08
N PHE A 328 18.29 7.10 -34.96
CA PHE A 328 19.27 6.82 -36.01
C PHE A 328 18.67 6.63 -37.41
N PHE A 329 17.54 5.92 -37.52
CA PHE A 329 16.85 5.69 -38.80
C PHE A 329 16.05 6.91 -39.28
N GLY A 330 15.49 7.70 -38.37
CA GLY A 330 14.88 9.01 -38.66
C GLY A 330 15.89 10.04 -39.15
N ALA A 331 17.01 10.16 -38.45
CA ALA A 331 18.15 10.98 -38.85
C ALA A 331 18.74 10.52 -40.20
N LEU A 332 18.84 9.20 -40.43
CA LEU A 332 19.28 8.63 -41.71
C LEU A 332 18.27 8.89 -42.83
N ALA A 333 16.96 8.74 -42.56
CA ALA A 333 15.91 9.03 -43.53
C ALA A 333 15.88 10.52 -43.89
N SER A 334 16.00 11.41 -42.90
CA SER A 334 16.14 12.86 -43.08
C SER A 334 17.40 13.22 -43.88
N LEU A 335 18.53 12.56 -43.63
CA LEU A 335 19.76 12.73 -44.43
C LEU A 335 19.56 12.26 -45.89
N ILE A 336 18.82 11.18 -46.11
CA ILE A 336 18.53 10.63 -47.45
C ILE A 336 17.56 11.54 -48.21
N THR A 337 16.53 12.07 -47.55
CA THR A 337 15.52 12.96 -48.18
C THR A 337 16.07 14.37 -48.40
N THR A 338 16.93 14.87 -47.52
CA THR A 338 17.53 16.22 -47.65
C THR A 338 18.66 16.25 -48.68
N TYR A 339 19.43 15.17 -48.82
CA TYR A 339 20.59 15.09 -49.71
C TYR A 339 20.46 13.98 -50.78
N THR A 340 19.28 13.88 -51.41
CA THR A 340 18.85 12.86 -52.38
C THR A 340 19.91 12.40 -53.40
N GLY A 341 20.86 13.25 -53.80
CA GLY A 341 21.95 12.89 -54.71
C GLY A 341 23.19 12.26 -54.06
N SER A 342 23.67 12.77 -52.92
CA SER A 342 24.94 12.33 -52.32
C SER A 342 24.76 11.18 -51.33
N SER A 343 23.63 11.10 -50.63
CA SER A 343 23.34 10.04 -49.65
C SER A 343 23.20 8.68 -50.34
N PHE A 344 22.63 8.64 -51.54
CA PHE A 344 22.45 7.41 -52.32
C PHE A 344 23.81 6.81 -52.75
N VAL A 345 24.77 7.67 -53.12
CA VAL A 345 26.13 7.24 -53.49
C VAL A 345 26.90 6.70 -52.28
N ALA A 346 26.77 7.36 -51.12
CA ALA A 346 27.38 6.90 -49.88
C ALA A 346 26.80 5.54 -49.42
N LEU A 347 25.48 5.37 -49.51
CA LEU A 347 24.80 4.12 -49.13
C LEU A 347 25.17 2.96 -50.08
N MET A 348 25.27 3.23 -51.39
CA MET A 348 25.81 2.28 -52.38
C MET A 348 27.25 1.87 -52.04
N LEU A 349 28.10 2.82 -51.62
CA LEU A 349 29.47 2.54 -51.22
C LEU A 349 29.55 1.66 -49.97
N ILE A 350 28.70 1.90 -48.97
CA ILE A 350 28.62 1.08 -47.75
C ILE A 350 28.15 -0.34 -48.09
N ILE A 351 27.13 -0.49 -48.94
CA ILE A 351 26.65 -1.79 -49.40
C ILE A 351 27.73 -2.52 -50.22
N LEU A 352 28.45 -1.81 -51.09
CA LEU A 352 29.55 -2.37 -51.87
C LEU A 352 30.73 -2.79 -51.00
N LEU A 353 31.04 -2.04 -49.94
CA LEU A 353 32.05 -2.42 -48.94
C LEU A 353 31.60 -3.66 -48.15
N ALA A 354 30.34 -3.72 -47.71
CA ALA A 354 29.79 -4.88 -47.01
C ALA A 354 29.78 -6.15 -47.89
N LEU A 355 29.41 -6.02 -49.18
CA LEU A 355 29.49 -7.10 -50.16
C LEU A 355 30.95 -7.52 -50.45
N GLY A 356 31.87 -6.56 -50.48
CA GLY A 356 33.31 -6.79 -50.63
C GLY A 356 33.92 -7.54 -49.44
N VAL A 357 33.53 -7.18 -48.22
CA VAL A 357 33.95 -7.88 -46.99
C VAL A 357 33.34 -9.28 -46.93
N SER A 358 32.06 -9.44 -47.28
CA SER A 358 31.39 -10.75 -47.33
C SER A 358 32.04 -11.71 -48.35
N THR A 359 32.44 -11.20 -49.51
CA THR A 359 33.15 -11.99 -50.52
C THR A 359 34.60 -12.32 -50.12
N LEU A 360 35.30 -11.42 -49.41
CA LEU A 360 36.61 -11.71 -48.81
C LEU A 360 36.52 -12.77 -47.71
N VAL A 361 35.54 -12.68 -46.81
CA VAL A 361 35.31 -13.67 -45.74
C VAL A 361 34.90 -15.03 -46.33
N ARG A 362 34.08 -15.05 -47.39
CA ARG A 362 33.69 -16.28 -48.08
C ARG A 362 34.87 -16.95 -48.80
N ASN A 363 35.78 -16.16 -49.36
CA ASN A 363 37.00 -16.66 -50.03
C ASN A 363 38.15 -17.00 -49.06
N ALA A 364 38.09 -16.53 -47.81
CA ALA A 364 39.06 -16.84 -46.76
C ALA A 364 38.71 -18.13 -45.97
N ARG A 365 37.56 -18.77 -46.23
CA ARG A 365 37.29 -20.11 -45.71
C ARG A 365 38.15 -21.13 -46.45
N ILE A 366 39.20 -21.59 -45.75
CA ILE A 366 40.00 -22.76 -46.10
C ILE A 366 39.07 -23.98 -46.25
N ASP A 367 39.13 -24.66 -47.40
CA ASP A 367 38.36 -25.85 -47.80
C ASP A 367 38.74 -27.14 -47.02
N THR A 368 38.85 -27.06 -45.69
CA THR A 368 38.99 -28.26 -44.86
C THR A 368 37.97 -28.24 -43.74
N PRO A 369 36.92 -29.10 -43.78
CA PRO A 369 36.11 -29.30 -42.60
C PRO A 369 37.00 -29.87 -41.49
N ILE A 370 37.04 -29.20 -40.34
CA ILE A 370 37.60 -29.77 -39.13
C ILE A 370 36.66 -30.90 -38.72
N LEU A 371 36.97 -32.12 -39.14
CA LEU A 371 36.36 -33.33 -38.60
C LEU A 371 36.97 -33.53 -37.21
N LEU A 372 36.12 -33.52 -36.17
CA LEU A 372 36.48 -34.00 -34.84
C LEU A 372 36.92 -35.47 -34.96
N THR A 373 38.22 -35.72 -35.01
CA THR A 373 38.78 -37.07 -34.90
C THR A 373 38.58 -37.55 -33.48
N LYS A 374 37.92 -38.70 -33.33
CA LYS A 374 37.45 -39.30 -32.07
C LYS A 374 38.56 -39.77 -31.12
N ASP A 375 39.83 -39.52 -31.43
CA ASP A 375 40.99 -40.00 -30.69
C ASP A 375 41.93 -38.83 -30.37
N THR A 376 41.60 -38.06 -29.35
CA THR A 376 42.59 -37.25 -28.60
C THR A 376 42.05 -37.08 -27.19
N GLU A 377 42.89 -37.45 -26.22
CA GLU A 377 42.59 -37.51 -24.78
C GLU A 377 42.04 -36.19 -24.23
N PRO A 378 41.21 -36.25 -23.16
CA PRO A 378 40.68 -35.05 -22.54
C PRO A 378 41.82 -34.16 -22.01
N LEU A 379 41.87 -32.92 -22.48
CA LEU A 379 42.66 -31.87 -21.86
C LEU A 379 42.02 -31.52 -20.52
N ASP A 380 42.58 -32.05 -19.45
CA ASP A 380 42.32 -31.56 -18.09
C ASP A 380 42.74 -30.10 -18.02
N ALA A 381 41.76 -29.22 -17.79
CA ALA A 381 42.02 -27.85 -17.41
C ALA A 381 42.44 -27.83 -15.93
N VAL A 382 43.74 -27.66 -15.70
CA VAL A 382 44.29 -27.32 -14.38
C VAL A 382 43.86 -25.89 -14.05
N LEU A 383 43.11 -25.73 -12.96
CA LEU A 383 42.98 -24.45 -12.27
C LEU A 383 44.22 -24.32 -11.36
N GLU A 384 45.07 -23.33 -11.63
CA GLU A 384 46.12 -22.93 -10.68
C GLU A 384 45.48 -22.10 -9.54
N ASP A 385 46.00 -22.33 -8.33
CA ASP A 385 45.48 -22.01 -6.99
C ASP A 385 44.96 -20.57 -6.74
#